data_AF-A0A660T992-F1
#
_entry.id   AF-A0A660T992-F1
#
_cell.length_a   1.000
_cell.length_b   1.000
_cell.length_c   1.000
_cell.angle_alpha   90.00
_cell.angle_beta   90.00
_cell.angle_gamma   90.00
#
_symmetry.space_group_name_H-M   'P 1'
#
loop_
_entity.id
_entity.type
_entity.pdbx_description
1 polymer ?
#
loop_
_entity_poly.entity_id
_entity_poly.type
_entity_poly.pdbx_seq_one_letter_code
_entity_poly.pdbx_strand_id
1 'polypeptide(L)'
;MKTANRISAVIILILCAVFWFQTKNFSPYSALFPRVVIIILALLSLTLLILSFSKQKVIKDDKEVVFDPAEITIKYFNIVISLSFMVLWVFFIPILGFYLTSIIFFSFMSIYLDTRNRTFLKIMEKIGIILLLVTAFYLFFTRFLYIPFPEGILSI
;
A
#
# COMPACT_ATOMS: atom_id res chain seq x y z
N MET A 1 -7.12 21.24 -9.51
CA MET A 1 -6.36 20.31 -8.63
C MET A 1 -4.83 20.50 -8.65
N LYS A 2 -4.24 21.51 -9.33
CA LYS A 2 -2.78 21.71 -9.34
C LYS A 2 -2.20 22.10 -7.97
N THR A 3 -2.93 22.89 -7.20
CA THR A 3 -2.54 23.32 -5.85
C THR A 3 -2.51 22.14 -4.88
N ALA A 4 -3.49 21.25 -4.93
CA ALA A 4 -3.53 20.03 -4.11
C ALA A 4 -2.29 19.15 -4.34
N ASN A 5 -1.90 18.90 -5.60
CA ASN A 5 -0.69 18.11 -5.90
C ASN A 5 0.60 18.78 -5.40
N ARG A 6 0.69 20.12 -5.43
CA ARG A 6 1.84 20.85 -4.87
C ARG A 6 1.91 20.73 -3.36
N ILE A 7 0.77 20.94 -2.69
CA ILE A 7 0.68 20.85 -1.23
C ILE A 7 1.05 19.43 -0.78
N SER A 8 0.49 18.39 -1.41
CA SER A 8 0.83 17.00 -1.11
C SER A 8 2.31 16.70 -1.33
N ALA A 9 2.89 17.15 -2.45
CA ALA A 9 4.32 16.93 -2.72
C ALA A 9 5.23 17.63 -1.69
N VAL A 10 4.92 18.89 -1.35
CA VAL A 10 5.68 19.64 -0.35
C VAL A 10 5.58 18.97 1.03
N ILE A 11 4.38 18.55 1.45
CA ILE A 11 4.19 17.85 2.73
C ILE A 11 4.99 16.55 2.77
N ILE A 12 4.94 15.74 1.69
CA ILE A 12 5.69 14.48 1.62
C ILE A 12 7.20 14.73 1.67
N LEU A 13 7.70 15.78 1.00
CA LEU A 13 9.13 16.15 1.05
C LEU A 13 9.56 16.58 2.46
N ILE A 14 8.73 17.36 3.16
CA ILE A 14 9.00 17.76 4.54
C ILE A 14 9.04 16.51 5.44
N LEU A 15 8.08 15.59 5.30
CA LEU A 15 8.07 14.33 6.05
C LEU A 15 9.31 13.48 5.76
N CYS A 16 9.73 13.39 4.50
CA CYS A 16 10.95 12.69 4.12
C CYS A 16 12.19 13.29 4.80
N ALA A 17 12.29 14.63 4.84
CA ALA A 17 13.38 15.32 5.52
C ALA A 17 13.39 15.02 7.02
N VAL A 18 12.23 15.12 7.69
CA VAL A 18 12.09 14.82 9.13
C VAL A 18 12.43 13.36 9.44
N PHE A 19 11.91 12.42 8.65
CA PHE A 19 12.22 11.00 8.85
C PHE A 19 13.69 10.68 8.55
N TRP A 20 14.33 11.36 7.60
CA TRP A 20 15.76 11.17 7.35
C TRP A 20 16.61 11.47 8.59
N PHE A 21 16.29 12.55 9.31
CA PHE A 21 16.97 12.87 10.57
C PHE A 21 16.69 11.81 11.64
N GLN A 22 15.45 11.30 11.76
CA GLN A 22 15.14 10.24 12.72
C GLN A 22 15.87 8.93 12.42
N THR A 23 16.07 8.57 11.14
CA THR A 23 16.79 7.34 10.76
C THR A 23 18.30 7.37 11.06
N LYS A 24 18.85 8.50 11.50
CA LYS A 24 20.23 8.56 12.00
C LYS A 24 20.36 7.97 13.40
N ASN A 25 19.28 7.94 14.18
CA ASN A 25 19.25 7.41 15.53
C ASN A 25 18.99 5.89 15.59
N PHE A 26 18.77 5.25 14.42
CA PHE A 26 18.51 3.82 14.32
C PHE A 26 19.79 3.03 14.09
N SER A 27 19.79 1.77 14.53
CA SER A 27 20.87 0.83 14.24
C SER A 27 21.07 0.70 12.72
N PRO A 28 22.31 0.52 12.23
CA PRO A 28 22.62 0.51 10.80
C PRO A 28 21.71 -0.41 9.98
N TYR A 29 21.37 -1.60 10.50
CA TYR A 29 20.52 -2.57 9.83
C TYR A 29 19.04 -2.17 9.82
N SER A 30 18.53 -1.65 10.94
CA SER A 30 17.16 -1.14 11.06
C SER A 30 16.92 0.15 10.26
N ALA A 31 17.98 0.90 9.96
CA ALA A 31 17.90 2.15 9.22
C ALA A 31 17.86 1.95 7.69
N LEU A 32 18.28 0.79 7.17
CA LEU A 32 18.31 0.53 5.72
C LEU A 32 16.91 0.63 5.11
N PHE A 33 15.93 -0.06 5.68
CA PHE A 33 14.57 -0.07 5.16
C PHE A 33 13.93 1.33 5.14
N PRO A 34 13.88 2.08 6.27
CA PRO A 34 13.36 3.44 6.27
C PRO A 34 14.08 4.36 5.28
N ARG A 35 15.42 4.27 5.16
CA ARG A 35 16.19 5.13 4.24
C ARG A 35 15.84 4.85 2.78
N VAL A 36 15.71 3.59 2.37
CA VAL A 36 15.30 3.24 1.00
C VAL A 36 13.91 3.80 0.70
N VAL A 37 12.96 3.63 1.62
CA VAL A 37 11.58 4.16 1.47
C VAL A 37 11.58 5.68 1.39
N ILE A 38 12.34 6.37 2.25
CA ILE A 38 12.49 7.83 2.22
C ILE A 38 13.05 8.31 0.89
N ILE A 39 14.07 7.65 0.35
CA ILE A 39 14.67 8.01 -0.94
C ILE A 39 13.66 7.86 -2.07
N ILE A 40 12.95 6.73 -2.13
CA ILE A 40 11.92 6.48 -3.14
C ILE A 40 10.81 7.53 -3.05
N LEU A 41 10.26 7.77 -1.85
CA LEU A 41 9.22 8.77 -1.64
C LEU A 41 9.68 10.18 -1.97
N ALA A 42 10.91 10.55 -1.61
CA ALA A 42 11.49 11.84 -1.95
C ALA A 42 11.61 12.02 -3.47
N LEU A 43 12.09 11.00 -4.19
CA LEU A 43 12.17 11.03 -5.66
C LEU A 43 10.79 11.16 -6.30
N LEU A 44 9.82 10.32 -5.91
CA LEU A 44 8.45 10.41 -6.43
C LEU A 44 7.80 11.76 -6.14
N SER A 45 8.00 12.29 -4.94
CA SER A 45 7.45 13.59 -4.57
C SER A 45 8.08 14.74 -5.36
N LEU A 46 9.39 14.66 -5.60
CA LEU A 46 10.11 15.62 -6.42
C LEU A 46 9.65 15.55 -7.88
N THR A 47 9.44 14.35 -8.42
CA THR A 47 8.84 14.13 -9.74
C THR A 47 7.43 14.72 -9.80
N LEU A 48 6.56 14.47 -8.83
CA LEU A 48 5.22 15.06 -8.75
C LEU A 48 5.25 16.59 -8.70
N LEU A 49 6.20 17.15 -7.96
CA LEU A 49 6.40 18.60 -7.85
C LEU A 49 6.80 19.17 -9.22
N ILE A 50 7.76 18.57 -9.92
CA ILE A 50 8.18 18.94 -11.28
C ILE A 50 7.01 18.82 -12.27
N LEU A 51 6.27 17.70 -12.24
CA LEU A 51 5.09 17.49 -13.08
C LEU A 51 3.98 18.51 -12.80
N SER A 52 3.87 19.01 -11.57
CA SER A 52 2.90 20.06 -11.21
C SER A 52 3.25 21.44 -11.79
N PHE A 53 4.51 21.66 -12.16
CA PHE A 53 4.94 22.84 -12.93
C PHE A 53 4.80 22.62 -14.43
N SER A 54 4.98 21.39 -14.92
CA SER A 54 4.71 21.05 -16.31
C SER A 54 3.21 21.17 -16.63
N LYS A 55 2.87 21.74 -17.79
CA LYS A 55 1.48 21.83 -18.30
C LYS A 55 0.96 20.45 -18.77
N GLN A 56 1.24 19.38 -18.05
CA GLN A 56 0.61 18.11 -18.36
C GLN A 56 -0.88 18.24 -18.00
N LYS A 57 -1.74 18.04 -19.01
CA LYS A 57 -3.16 17.75 -18.80
C LYS A 57 -3.20 16.57 -17.86
N VAL A 58 -3.42 16.85 -16.57
CA VAL A 58 -3.95 15.86 -15.65
C VAL A 58 -5.16 15.30 -16.37
N ILE A 59 -5.11 14.02 -16.72
CA ILE A 59 -6.28 13.28 -17.17
C ILE A 59 -7.24 13.43 -15.99
N LYS A 60 -8.11 14.42 -16.10
CA LYS A 60 -9.26 14.59 -15.24
C LYS A 60 -10.10 13.38 -15.56
N ASP A 61 -9.94 12.31 -14.79
CA ASP A 61 -11.02 11.36 -14.57
C ASP A 61 -12.06 12.11 -13.72
N ASP A 62 -12.65 13.17 -14.30
CA ASP A 62 -13.85 13.85 -13.82
C ASP A 62 -15.00 12.90 -14.15
N LYS A 63 -14.99 11.71 -13.53
CA LYS A 63 -16.26 11.07 -13.22
C LYS A 63 -16.81 11.93 -12.10
N GLU A 64 -17.70 12.85 -12.46
CA GLU A 64 -18.60 13.45 -11.51
C GLU A 64 -19.23 12.30 -10.73
N VAL A 65 -18.73 12.07 -9.51
CA VAL A 65 -19.30 11.11 -8.58
C VAL A 65 -20.61 11.76 -8.19
N VAL A 66 -21.70 11.35 -8.83
CA VAL A 66 -23.05 11.67 -8.39
C VAL A 66 -23.16 11.08 -6.99
N PHE A 67 -23.04 11.92 -5.98
CA PHE A 67 -23.00 11.50 -4.58
C PHE A 67 -24.41 11.10 -4.15
N ASP A 68 -24.79 9.85 -4.42
CA ASP A 68 -26.01 9.28 -3.88
C ASP A 68 -25.82 9.01 -2.37
N PRO A 69 -26.72 9.45 -1.48
CA PRO A 69 -26.62 9.20 -0.03
C PRO A 69 -26.50 7.72 0.33
N ALA A 70 -27.07 6.84 -0.49
CA ALA A 70 -26.94 5.39 -0.37
C ALA A 70 -25.52 4.90 -0.71
N GLU A 71 -24.88 5.45 -1.75
CA GLU A 71 -23.49 5.13 -2.10
C GLU A 71 -22.50 5.60 -1.03
N ILE A 72 -22.79 6.75 -0.39
CA ILE A 72 -22.00 7.28 0.73
C ILE A 72 -22.02 6.30 1.91
N THR A 73 -23.20 5.77 2.28
CA THR A 73 -23.33 4.82 3.41
C THR A 73 -22.61 3.50 3.12
N ILE A 74 -22.74 2.97 1.89
CA ILE A 74 -22.01 1.77 1.46
C ILE A 74 -20.49 2.02 1.45
N LYS A 75 -20.05 3.22 1.05
CA LYS A 75 -18.63 3.59 1.05
C LYS A 75 -18.05 3.65 2.47
N TYR A 76 -18.76 4.24 3.43
CA TYR A 76 -18.33 4.23 4.83
C TYR A 76 -18.30 2.82 5.41
N PHE A 77 -19.30 1.99 5.12
CA PHE A 77 -19.34 0.60 5.55
C PHE A 77 -18.16 -0.21 4.99
N ASN A 78 -17.84 -0.07 3.71
CA ASN A 78 -16.68 -0.71 3.08
C ASN A 78 -15.35 -0.25 3.68
N ILE A 79 -15.23 1.03 4.08
CA ILE A 79 -14.05 1.54 4.79
C ILE A 79 -13.91 0.84 6.16
N VAL A 80 -14.99 0.76 6.94
CA VAL A 80 -14.99 0.10 8.25
C VAL A 80 -14.61 -1.38 8.12
N ILE A 81 -15.18 -2.08 7.13
CA ILE A 81 -14.86 -3.49 6.87
C ILE A 81 -13.40 -3.64 6.46
N SER A 82 -12.90 -2.80 5.55
CA SER A 82 -11.49 -2.83 5.12
C SER A 82 -10.55 -2.64 6.31
N LEU A 83 -10.87 -1.70 7.20
CA LEU A 83 -10.10 -1.46 8.42
C LEU A 83 -10.15 -2.67 9.36
N SER A 84 -11.33 -3.27 9.54
CA SER A 84 -11.48 -4.49 10.34
C SER A 84 -10.69 -5.66 9.75
N PHE A 85 -10.67 -5.81 8.42
CA PHE A 85 -9.86 -6.82 7.74
C PHE A 85 -8.36 -6.62 7.97
N MET A 86 -7.87 -5.37 8.02
CA MET A 86 -6.47 -5.10 8.36
C MET A 86 -6.14 -5.47 9.81
N VAL A 87 -7.03 -5.17 10.76
CA VAL A 87 -6.83 -5.55 12.16
C VAL A 87 -6.81 -7.08 12.30
N LEU A 88 -7.76 -7.76 11.67
CA LEU A 88 -7.81 -9.22 11.65
C LEU A 88 -6.53 -9.80 11.01
N TRP A 89 -6.08 -9.25 9.89
CA TRP A 89 -4.86 -9.72 9.23
C TRP A 89 -3.66 -9.72 10.20
N VAL A 90 -3.43 -8.62 10.92
CA VAL A 90 -2.34 -8.52 11.91
C VAL A 90 -2.48 -9.57 13.03
N PHE A 91 -3.72 -9.81 13.49
CA PHE A 91 -3.98 -10.80 14.54
C PHE A 91 -3.66 -12.24 14.11
N PHE A 92 -3.81 -12.56 12.81
CA PHE A 92 -3.52 -13.90 12.29
C PHE A 92 -2.04 -14.12 11.94
N ILE A 93 -1.22 -13.06 11.83
CA ILE A 93 0.21 -13.16 11.47
C ILE A 93 0.96 -14.12 12.40
N PRO A 94 0.82 -14.07 13.75
CA PRO A 94 1.53 -14.99 14.64
C PRO A 94 1.17 -16.47 14.44
N ILE A 95 -0.03 -16.76 13.90
CA ILE A 95 -0.56 -18.12 13.76
C ILE A 95 -0.15 -18.73 12.43
N LEU A 96 -0.45 -18.04 11.33
CA LEU A 96 -0.27 -18.57 9.96
C LEU A 96 1.02 -18.07 9.30
N GLY A 97 1.68 -17.07 9.87
CA GLY A 97 2.86 -16.44 9.30
C GLY A 97 2.52 -15.33 8.29
N PHE A 98 3.45 -14.41 8.10
CA PHE A 98 3.23 -13.21 7.26
C PHE A 98 2.85 -13.56 5.82
N TYR A 99 3.50 -14.55 5.21
CA TYR A 99 3.30 -14.89 3.80
C TYR A 99 1.88 -15.44 3.52
N LEU A 100 1.47 -16.48 4.26
CA LEU A 100 0.17 -17.12 4.09
C LEU A 100 -0.98 -16.18 4.47
N THR A 101 -0.87 -15.46 5.59
CA THR A 101 -1.89 -14.48 5.99
C THR A 101 -2.10 -13.40 4.93
N SER A 102 -1.01 -12.85 4.37
CA SER A 102 -1.11 -11.79 3.36
C SER A 102 -1.81 -12.26 2.09
N ILE A 103 -1.47 -13.47 1.59
CA ILE A 103 -2.12 -14.03 0.39
C ILE A 103 -3.62 -14.20 0.63
N ILE A 104 -3.99 -14.80 1.76
CA ILE A 104 -5.39 -15.10 2.11
C ILE A 104 -6.17 -13.79 2.26
N PHE A 105 -5.73 -12.91 3.16
CA PHE A 105 -6.47 -11.69 3.49
C PHE A 105 -6.53 -10.72 2.32
N PHE A 106 -5.45 -10.52 1.55
CA PHE A 106 -5.49 -9.63 0.39
C PHE A 106 -6.34 -10.21 -0.74
N SER A 107 -6.36 -11.53 -0.93
CA SER A 107 -7.26 -12.17 -1.89
C SER A 107 -8.73 -11.99 -1.50
N PHE A 108 -9.07 -12.27 -0.24
CA PHE A 108 -10.42 -12.06 0.28
C PHE A 108 -10.85 -10.59 0.18
N MET A 109 -9.99 -9.66 0.58
CA MET A 109 -10.26 -8.23 0.51
C MET A 109 -10.47 -7.78 -0.94
N SER A 110 -9.63 -8.23 -1.88
CA SER A 110 -9.71 -7.89 -3.31
C SER A 110 -10.99 -8.41 -3.96
N ILE A 111 -11.44 -9.61 -3.58
CA ILE A 111 -12.71 -10.19 -4.06
C ILE A 111 -13.91 -9.48 -3.42
N TYR A 112 -13.81 -9.12 -2.14
CA TYR A 112 -14.88 -8.45 -1.41
C TYR A 112 -15.13 -7.03 -1.93
N LEU A 113 -14.06 -6.25 -2.14
CA LEU A 113 -14.15 -4.88 -2.65
C LEU A 113 -14.54 -4.80 -4.13
N ASP A 114 -14.19 -5.81 -4.95
CA ASP A 114 -14.62 -5.80 -6.35
C ASP A 114 -16.07 -6.28 -6.49
N THR A 115 -16.94 -5.28 -6.61
CA THR A 115 -18.38 -5.47 -6.79
C THR A 115 -18.78 -5.53 -8.28
N ARG A 116 -17.87 -5.18 -9.21
CA ARG A 116 -18.22 -4.89 -10.61
C ARG A 116 -17.83 -6.00 -11.59
N ASN A 117 -16.83 -6.83 -11.28
CA ASN A 117 -16.24 -7.78 -12.23
C ASN A 117 -15.87 -9.15 -11.63
N ARG A 118 -16.86 -9.91 -11.16
CA ARG A 118 -16.67 -11.24 -10.53
C ARG A 118 -16.56 -12.41 -11.52
N THR A 119 -15.99 -12.20 -12.70
CA THR A 119 -15.71 -13.32 -13.62
C THR A 119 -14.57 -14.16 -13.05
N PHE A 120 -14.70 -15.50 -13.11
CA PHE A 120 -13.70 -16.43 -12.58
C PHE A 120 -12.27 -16.13 -13.08
N LEU A 121 -12.11 -15.83 -14.38
CA LEU A 121 -10.81 -15.43 -14.95
C LEU A 121 -10.19 -14.20 -14.26
N LYS A 122 -10.99 -13.16 -13.99
CA LYS A 122 -10.52 -11.93 -13.36
C LYS A 122 -10.16 -12.14 -11.89
N ILE A 123 -10.87 -13.04 -11.20
CA ILE A 123 -10.54 -13.42 -9.83
C ILE A 123 -9.19 -14.15 -9.81
N MET A 124 -8.95 -15.09 -10.73
CA MET A 124 -7.67 -15.79 -10.82
C MET A 124 -6.52 -14.86 -11.18
N GLU A 125 -6.72 -13.93 -12.12
CA GLU A 125 -5.71 -12.92 -12.47
C GLU A 125 -5.30 -12.09 -11.24
N LYS A 126 -6.27 -11.62 -10.46
CA LYS A 126 -6.01 -10.87 -9.23
C LYS A 126 -5.27 -11.68 -8.19
N ILE A 127 -5.67 -12.92 -7.95
CA ILE A 127 -4.98 -13.80 -7.02
C ILE A 127 -3.55 -14.04 -7.50
N GLY A 128 -3.33 -14.21 -8.80
CA GLY A 128 -2.00 -14.34 -9.41
C GLY A 128 -1.13 -13.10 -9.18
N ILE A 129 -1.69 -11.90 -9.39
CA ILE A 129 -1.00 -10.63 -9.12
C ILE A 129 -0.66 -10.49 -7.63
N ILE A 130 -1.60 -10.82 -6.74
CA ILE A 130 -1.39 -10.78 -5.28
C ILE A 130 -0.29 -11.75 -4.88
N LEU A 131 -0.33 -12.99 -5.37
CA LEU A 131 0.68 -14.00 -5.11
C LEU A 131 2.06 -13.53 -5.57
N LEU A 132 2.17 -13.01 -6.80
CA LEU A 132 3.41 -12.49 -7.34
C LEU A 132 3.93 -11.33 -6.49
N LEU A 133 3.07 -10.37 -6.13
CA LEU A 133 3.46 -9.18 -5.39
C LEU A 133 3.88 -9.50 -3.95
N VAL A 134 3.13 -10.36 -3.24
CA VAL A 134 3.48 -10.81 -1.89
C VAL A 134 4.77 -11.62 -1.92
N THR A 135 4.96 -12.49 -2.93
CA THR A 135 6.22 -13.25 -3.09
C THR A 135 7.41 -12.35 -3.38
N ALA A 136 7.26 -11.40 -4.30
CA ALA A 136 8.30 -10.44 -4.63
C ALA A 136 8.67 -9.59 -3.41
N PHE A 137 7.67 -9.13 -2.63
CA PHE A 137 7.89 -8.37 -1.41
C PHE A 137 8.57 -9.23 -0.34
N TYR A 138 8.10 -10.45 -0.11
CA TYR A 138 8.72 -11.38 0.82
C TYR A 138 10.19 -11.60 0.46
N LEU A 139 10.48 -12.00 -0.77
CA LEU A 139 11.85 -12.24 -1.22
C LEU A 139 12.72 -10.98 -1.14
N PHE A 140 12.19 -9.82 -1.52
CA PHE A 140 12.94 -8.56 -1.42
C PHE A 140 13.35 -8.28 0.04
N PHE A 141 12.43 -8.46 0.98
CA PHE A 141 12.74 -8.17 2.39
C PHE A 141 13.61 -9.24 3.04
N THR A 142 13.39 -10.52 2.74
CA THR A 142 14.18 -11.60 3.34
C THR A 142 15.57 -11.72 2.70
N ARG A 143 15.70 -11.50 1.39
CA ARG A 143 16.98 -11.65 0.66
C ARG A 143 17.79 -10.37 0.52
N PHE A 144 17.14 -9.23 0.33
CA PHE A 144 17.84 -7.95 0.09
C PHE A 144 18.02 -7.15 1.38
N LEU A 145 16.98 -7.13 2.23
CA LEU A 145 16.99 -6.39 3.49
C LEU A 145 17.35 -7.25 4.72
N TYR A 146 17.42 -8.58 4.56
CA TYR A 146 17.68 -9.55 5.63
C TYR A 146 16.76 -9.38 6.85
N ILE A 147 15.51 -8.98 6.61
CA ILE A 147 14.52 -8.81 7.67
C ILE A 147 13.79 -10.15 7.87
N PRO A 148 13.90 -10.78 9.05
CA PRO A 148 13.14 -12.00 9.34
C PRO A 148 11.66 -11.64 9.49
N PHE A 149 10.80 -12.33 8.74
CA PHE A 149 9.37 -12.27 8.95
C PHE A 149 8.94 -13.36 9.93
N PRO A 150 7.83 -13.16 10.67
CA PRO A 150 7.25 -14.21 11.48
C PRO A 150 6.81 -15.36 10.57
N GLU A 151 7.56 -16.46 10.67
CA GLU A 151 7.15 -17.77 10.21
C GLU A 151 6.11 -18.25 11.24
N GLY A 152 4.88 -18.52 10.79
CA GLY A 152 3.81 -18.91 11.69
C GLY A 152 4.08 -20.26 12.34
N ILE A 153 3.14 -20.71 13.17
CA ILE A 153 3.20 -22.02 13.85
C ILE A 153 3.29 -23.19 12.84
N LEU A 154 2.96 -22.96 11.57
CA LEU A 154 3.08 -23.90 10.46
C LEU A 154 4.48 -23.94 9.79
N SER A 155 5.51 -23.34 10.39
CA SER A 155 6.90 -23.49 9.92
C SER A 155 7.38 -24.93 10.17
N ILE A 156 7.16 -25.80 9.19
CA ILE A 156 8.00 -26.97 8.93
C ILE A 156 9.20 -26.51 8.12
#